data_AF-A0A158FCM1-F1
#
_entry.id   AF-A0A158FCM1-F1
#
_cell.length_a   1.000
_cell.length_b   1.000
_cell.length_c   1.000
_cell.angle_alpha   90.00
_cell.angle_beta   90.00
_cell.angle_gamma   90.00
#
_symmetry.space_group_name_H-M   'P 1'
#
loop_
_entity.id
_entity.type
_entity.pdbx_description
1 polymer ?
#
loop_
_entity_poly.entity_id
_entity_poly.type
_entity_poly.pdbx_seq_one_letter_code
_entity_poly.pdbx_strand_id
1 'polypeptide(L)'
;MHITFADESPVYDGDDLAIHFAALIDGEPVVCSITAEALEDHFGAQSPREEDLLAAFEQGAARIRAVCAEVLDDNGGQPVVLRSGLFRVAGMEPE
;
A
#
# COMPACT_ATOMS: atom_id res chain seq x y z
N MET A 1 0.61 -17.26 -7.56
CA MET A 1 0.87 -16.25 -8.62
C MET A 1 2.29 -15.71 -8.46
N HIS A 2 2.99 -15.24 -9.50
CA HIS A 2 4.28 -14.56 -9.29
C HIS A 2 4.05 -13.06 -9.10
N ILE A 3 4.10 -12.61 -7.85
CA ILE A 3 3.88 -11.21 -7.47
C ILE A 3 5.23 -10.57 -7.20
N THR A 4 5.55 -9.51 -7.94
CA THR A 4 6.66 -8.61 -7.63
C THR A 4 6.15 -7.16 -7.58
N PHE A 5 7.02 -6.20 -7.28
CA PHE A 5 6.65 -4.79 -7.22
C PHE A 5 7.58 -4.00 -8.13
N ALA A 6 7.01 -3.05 -8.86
CA ALA A 6 7.80 -2.16 -9.69
C ALA A 6 8.68 -1.25 -8.81
N ASP A 7 9.83 -0.87 -9.36
CA ASP A 7 10.74 0.11 -8.76
C ASP A 7 10.30 1.55 -9.07
N GLU A 8 9.14 1.73 -9.72
CA GLU A 8 8.60 3.05 -9.99
C GLU A 8 8.24 3.78 -8.69
N SER A 9 8.42 5.11 -8.73
CA SER A 9 8.10 5.95 -7.60
C SER A 9 6.59 5.93 -7.33
N PRO A 10 6.17 5.74 -6.06
CA PRO A 10 4.77 5.84 -5.69
C PRO A 10 4.24 7.26 -5.96
N VAL A 11 2.94 7.38 -6.26
CA VAL A 11 2.29 8.64 -6.62
C VAL A 11 1.21 8.97 -5.61
N TYR A 12 1.24 10.17 -5.06
CA TYR A 12 0.17 10.67 -4.22
C TYR A 12 -1.02 11.14 -5.06
N ASP A 13 -2.20 10.66 -4.69
CA ASP A 13 -3.50 11.12 -5.20
C ASP A 13 -4.20 11.92 -4.10
N GLY A 14 -4.33 13.23 -4.31
CA GLY A 14 -4.94 14.14 -3.35
C GLY A 14 -6.47 14.14 -3.37
N ASP A 15 -7.11 13.57 -4.40
CA ASP A 15 -8.56 13.42 -4.48
C ASP A 15 -9.02 12.19 -3.67
N ASP A 16 -8.28 11.07 -3.75
CA ASP A 16 -8.55 9.84 -2.98
C ASP A 16 -7.86 9.82 -1.60
N LEU A 17 -6.94 10.77 -1.35
CA LEU A 17 -6.03 10.76 -0.19
C LEU A 17 -5.32 9.41 -0.05
N ALA A 18 -4.61 9.02 -1.10
CA ALA A 18 -3.96 7.72 -1.18
C ALA A 18 -2.59 7.79 -1.87
N ILE A 19 -1.77 6.77 -1.63
CA ILE A 19 -0.54 6.53 -2.37
C ILE A 19 -0.77 5.37 -3.35
N HIS A 20 -0.57 5.61 -4.63
CA HIS A 20 -0.59 4.61 -5.70
C HIS A 20 0.79 4.02 -5.94
N PHE A 21 0.84 2.72 -6.16
CA PHE A 21 2.06 1.99 -6.49
C PHE A 21 1.73 0.77 -7.36
N ALA A 22 2.70 0.29 -8.15
CA ALA A 22 2.47 -0.85 -9.03
C ALA A 22 3.01 -2.15 -8.45
N ALA A 23 2.15 -3.16 -8.43
CA ALA A 23 2.55 -4.56 -8.39
C ALA A 23 2.70 -5.09 -9.82
N LEU A 24 3.49 -6.14 -9.98
CA LEU A 24 3.61 -6.90 -11.23
C LEU A 24 3.10 -8.31 -10.97
N ILE A 25 2.03 -8.69 -11.66
CA ILE A 25 1.38 -9.99 -11.60
C ILE A 25 1.78 -10.78 -12.82
N ASP A 26 2.63 -11.79 -12.63
CA ASP A 26 3.21 -12.57 -13.74
C ASP A 26 3.86 -11.66 -14.82
N GLY A 27 4.37 -10.50 -14.39
CA GLY A 27 5.00 -9.47 -15.24
C GLY A 27 4.07 -8.37 -15.73
N GLU A 28 2.75 -8.48 -15.53
CA GLU A 28 1.77 -7.46 -15.93
C GLU A 28 1.51 -6.45 -14.80
N PRO A 29 1.50 -5.13 -15.09
CA PRO A 29 1.33 -4.11 -14.06
C PRO A 29 -0.11 -4.04 -13.54
N VAL A 30 -0.25 -4.05 -12.22
CA VAL A 30 -1.51 -3.86 -11.49
C VAL A 30 -1.31 -2.70 -10.51
N VAL A 31 -2.05 -1.62 -10.74
CA VAL A 31 -2.02 -0.44 -9.86
C VAL A 31 -2.80 -0.75 -8.58
N CYS A 32 -2.12 -0.63 -7.45
CA CYS A 32 -2.67 -0.76 -6.11
C CYS A 32 -2.58 0.59 -5.41
N SER A 33 -3.34 0.77 -4.34
CA SER A 33 -3.22 1.97 -3.51
C SER A 33 -3.23 1.63 -2.02
N ILE A 34 -2.71 2.54 -1.21
CA ILE A 34 -2.85 2.54 0.25
C ILE A 34 -3.39 3.90 0.69
N THR A 35 -4.43 3.88 1.53
CA THR A 35 -5.11 5.10 1.99
C THR A 35 -4.27 5.86 3.02
N ALA A 36 -4.44 7.18 3.10
CA ALA A 36 -3.85 8.04 4.13
C ALA A 36 -4.15 7.51 5.54
N GLU A 37 -5.40 7.13 5.82
CA GLU A 37 -5.82 6.54 7.11
C GLU A 37 -4.93 5.35 7.51
N ALA A 38 -4.61 4.46 6.57
CA ALA A 38 -3.77 3.30 6.86
C ALA A 38 -2.32 3.70 7.13
N LEU A 39 -1.79 4.68 6.39
CA LEU A 39 -0.44 5.22 6.58
C LEU A 39 -0.30 5.95 7.93
N GLU A 40 -1.33 6.68 8.35
CA GLU A 40 -1.39 7.35 9.65
C GLU A 40 -1.48 6.33 10.79
N ASP A 41 -2.43 5.38 10.72
CA ASP A 41 -2.65 4.39 11.79
C ASP A 41 -1.46 3.43 11.98
N HIS A 42 -0.80 3.00 10.90
CA HIS A 42 0.12 1.85 10.95
C HIS A 42 1.57 2.13 10.54
N PHE A 43 1.81 3.26 9.88
CA PHE A 43 3.11 3.57 9.27
C PHE A 43 3.65 4.94 9.69
N GLY A 44 2.99 5.61 10.64
CA GLY A 44 3.48 6.81 11.29
C GLY A 44 3.43 8.07 10.44
N ALA A 45 2.57 8.13 9.41
CA ALA A 45 2.33 9.40 8.72
C ALA A 45 1.80 10.44 9.70
N GLN A 46 2.43 11.63 9.73
CA GLN A 46 2.08 12.67 10.69
C GLN A 46 0.86 13.50 10.27
N SER A 47 0.52 13.46 8.97
CA SER A 47 -0.63 14.14 8.41
C SER A 47 -1.00 13.55 7.04
N PRO A 48 -2.18 13.87 6.47
CA PRO A 48 -2.57 13.42 5.14
C PRO A 48 -1.92 14.25 4.00
N ARG A 49 -0.78 14.89 4.26
CA ARG A 49 -0.02 15.64 3.24
C ARG A 49 0.87 14.70 2.45
N GLU A 50 1.06 15.02 1.18
CA GLU A 50 1.91 14.26 0.25
C GLU A 50 3.27 13.85 0.86
N GLU A 51 3.98 14.81 1.48
CA GLU A 51 5.32 14.58 2.05
C GLU A 51 5.31 13.54 3.18
N ASP A 52 4.33 13.62 4.09
CA ASP A 52 4.21 12.71 5.23
C ASP A 52 3.78 11.32 4.79
N LEU A 53 2.87 11.24 3.81
CA LEU A 53 2.34 9.99 3.29
C LEU A 53 3.38 9.24 2.45
N LEU A 54 4.13 9.93 1.59
CA LEU A 54 5.22 9.33 0.83
C LEU A 54 6.33 8.84 1.76
N ALA A 55 6.73 9.64 2.76
CA ALA A 55 7.74 9.24 3.73
C ALA A 55 7.32 7.99 4.53
N ALA A 56 6.05 7.93 4.99
CA ALA A 56 5.51 6.76 5.68
C ALA A 56 5.45 5.53 4.77
N PHE A 57 5.04 5.71 3.51
CA PHE A 57 5.04 4.64 2.52
C PHE A 57 6.45 4.07 2.29
N GLU A 58 7.45 4.93 2.09
CA GLU A 58 8.84 4.50 1.86
C GLU A 58 9.40 3.73 3.06
N GLN A 59 9.17 4.22 4.28
CA GLN A 59 9.59 3.54 5.51
C GLN A 59 8.88 2.20 5.71
N GLY A 60 7.59 2.13 5.35
CA GLY A 60 6.74 0.95 5.47
C GLY A 60 6.79 -0.01 4.28
N ALA A 61 7.52 0.30 3.21
CA ALA A 61 7.35 -0.31 1.89
C ALA A 61 7.40 -1.83 1.91
N ALA A 62 8.34 -2.43 2.65
CA ALA A 62 8.48 -3.88 2.74
C ALA A 62 7.21 -4.55 3.30
N ARG A 63 6.60 -3.94 4.32
CA ARG A 63 5.41 -4.48 5.01
C ARG A 63 4.13 -4.21 4.24
N ILE A 64 4.01 -3.01 3.65
CA ILE A 64 2.91 -2.65 2.73
C ILE A 64 2.87 -3.65 1.57
N ARG A 65 4.02 -3.91 0.95
CA ARG A 65 4.16 -4.87 -0.16
C ARG A 65 3.83 -6.30 0.27
N ALA A 66 4.20 -6.73 1.47
CA ALA A 66 3.86 -8.05 1.98
C ALA A 66 2.34 -8.25 2.12
N VAL A 67 1.63 -7.29 2.73
CA VAL A 67 0.16 -7.34 2.85
C VAL A 67 -0.50 -7.23 1.47
N CYS A 68 0.02 -6.36 0.60
CA CYS A 68 -0.47 -6.24 -0.77
C CYS A 68 -0.39 -7.57 -1.53
N ALA A 69 0.75 -8.26 -1.44
CA ALA A 69 0.94 -9.55 -2.10
C ALA A 69 -0.01 -10.63 -1.57
N GLU A 70 -0.27 -10.67 -0.27
CA GLU A 70 -1.24 -11.60 0.32
C GLU A 70 -2.66 -11.34 -0.21
N VAL A 71 -3.10 -10.08 -0.22
CA VAL A 71 -4.45 -9.73 -0.72
C VAL A 71 -4.57 -9.96 -2.22
N LEU A 72 -3.51 -9.68 -2.98
CA LEU A 72 -3.47 -9.96 -4.42
C LEU A 72 -3.55 -11.47 -4.69
N ASP A 73 -2.81 -12.31 -3.96
CA ASP A 73 -2.87 -13.76 -4.14
C ASP A 73 -4.27 -14.31 -3.81
N ASP A 74 -4.91 -13.81 -2.74
CA ASP A 74 -6.27 -14.22 -2.33
C ASP A 74 -7.36 -13.75 -3.32
N ASN A 75 -7.22 -12.55 -3.88
CA ASN A 75 -8.20 -11.97 -4.80
C ASN A 75 -7.97 -12.30 -6.29
N GLY A 76 -6.95 -13.09 -6.62
CA GLY A 76 -6.61 -13.47 -8.00
C GLY A 76 -5.95 -12.36 -8.83
N GLY A 77 -5.21 -11.46 -8.19
CA GLY A 77 -4.39 -10.43 -8.84
C GLY A 77 -5.16 -9.17 -9.22
N GLN A 78 -6.36 -8.97 -8.66
CA GLN A 78 -7.17 -7.79 -8.90
C GLN A 78 -6.63 -6.57 -8.14
N PRO A 79 -6.74 -5.34 -8.70
CA PRO A 79 -6.35 -4.11 -8.01
C PRO A 79 -6.88 -4.03 -6.59
N VAL A 80 -6.03 -3.64 -5.64
CA VAL A 80 -6.37 -3.58 -4.22
C VAL A 80 -6.19 -2.17 -3.68
N VAL A 81 -7.10 -1.79 -2.79
CA VAL A 81 -6.98 -0.60 -1.92
C VAL A 81 -6.69 -1.09 -0.49
N LEU A 82 -5.47 -0.82 -0.02
CA LEU A 82 -5.01 -1.17 1.31
C LEU A 82 -5.54 -0.15 2.32
N ARG A 83 -6.53 -0.56 3.11
CA ARG A 83 -7.15 0.25 4.18
C ARG A 83 -6.68 -0.23 5.55
N SER A 84 -6.84 0.60 6.60
CA SER A 84 -6.38 0.30 7.96
C SER A 84 -6.84 -1.08 8.46
N GLY A 85 -8.07 -1.48 8.13
CA GLY A 85 -8.62 -2.78 8.50
C GLY A 85 -7.82 -3.99 8.00
N LEU A 86 -7.18 -3.91 6.82
CA LEU A 86 -6.36 -5.00 6.28
C LEU A 86 -5.08 -5.22 7.10
N PHE A 87 -4.51 -4.14 7.61
CA PHE A 87 -3.33 -4.21 8.47
C PHE A 87 -3.68 -4.77 9.85
N ARG A 88 -4.85 -4.43 10.41
CA ARG A 88 -5.31 -5.00 11.68
C ARG A 88 -5.50 -6.51 11.61
N VAL A 89 -6.10 -7.03 10.53
CA VAL A 89 -6.26 -8.49 10.36
C VAL A 89 -4.93 -9.21 10.11
N ALA A 90 -3.96 -8.53 9.50
CA ALA A 90 -2.58 -9.01 9.36
C ALA A 90 -1.77 -8.93 10.67
N GLY A 91 -2.41 -8.59 11.81
CA GLY A 91 -1.75 -8.51 13.12
C GLY A 91 -0.92 -7.25 13.32
N MET A 92 -1.19 -6.19 12.55
CA MET A 92 -0.61 -4.87 12.78
C MET A 92 -1.55 -4.09 13.70
N GLU A 93 -1.27 -4.11 14.99
CA GLU A 93 -1.92 -3.18 15.91
C GLU A 93 -1.18 -1.83 15.82
N PRO A 94 -1.90 -0.70 15.82
CA PRO A 94 -1.28 0.60 15.93
C PRO A 94 -0.51 0.68 17.26
N GLU A 95 0.72 1.21 17.22
CA GLU A 95 1.57 1.40 18.42
C GLU A 95 1.01 2.46 19.39
#